data_AF-A0A845HGT1-F1
#
_entry.id   AF-A0A845HGT1-F1
#
_cell.length_a   1.000
_cell.length_b   1.000
_cell.length_c   1.000
_cell.angle_alpha   90.00
_cell.angle_beta   90.00
_cell.angle_gamma   90.00
#
_symmetry.space_group_name_H-M   'P 1'
#
loop_
_entity.id
_entity.type
_entity.pdbx_description
1 polymer ?
#
loop_
_entity_poly.entity_id
_entity_poly.type
_entity_poly.pdbx_seq_one_letter_code
_entity_poly.pdbx_strand_id
1 'polypeptide(L)'
;MRYPKPQKGNPHKLTIDPHIFPKACISTLDGAMTAAVTDMYLLWTLRHERYLHPLPDIRINMVEPEREMSLDTQEILEANGYLFAAPDNTIPSRFMTGLHFVFQMDRERRRMAGKRWGILRSSEAEFLVPDNFSCYSVLPLSPTIALVEGHADGLIGFRQVADINGMAVHGSRRYYFARDISRCPILKYRILDGLFQS
;
A
#
# COMPACT_ATOMS: atom_id res chain seq x y z
N MET A 1 22.14 8.09 -20.48
CA MET A 1 20.90 7.78 -19.74
C MET A 1 20.35 9.10 -19.18
N ARG A 2 19.16 9.55 -19.59
CA ARG A 2 18.61 10.86 -19.20
C ARG A 2 17.69 10.63 -18.01
N TYR A 3 18.08 11.08 -16.82
CA TYR A 3 17.24 10.92 -15.63
C TYR A 3 15.93 11.71 -15.80
N PRO A 4 14.77 11.12 -15.50
CA PRO A 4 13.49 11.78 -15.61
C PRO A 4 13.41 12.93 -14.60
N LYS A 5 12.76 14.04 -15.00
CA LYS A 5 12.67 15.23 -14.16
C LYS A 5 11.61 15.03 -13.07
N PRO A 6 11.83 15.53 -11.84
CA PRO A 6 10.80 15.56 -10.81
C PRO A 6 9.52 16.27 -11.28
N GLN A 7 8.36 15.76 -10.85
CA GLN A 7 7.06 16.37 -11.11
C GLN A 7 6.99 17.77 -10.47
N LYS A 8 6.61 18.78 -11.27
CA LYS A 8 6.42 20.15 -10.78
C LYS A 8 5.33 20.17 -9.70
N GLY A 9 5.65 20.73 -8.53
CA GLY A 9 4.71 20.84 -7.41
C GLY A 9 4.64 19.62 -6.49
N ASN A 10 5.27 18.49 -6.82
CA ASN A 10 5.38 17.37 -5.90
C ASN A 10 6.40 17.69 -4.79
N PRO A 11 6.00 17.75 -3.51
CA PRO A 11 6.92 18.09 -2.42
C PRO A 11 8.01 17.02 -2.19
N HIS A 12 7.79 15.80 -2.67
CA HIS A 12 8.72 14.66 -2.53
C HIS A 12 9.65 14.49 -3.73
N LYS A 13 9.59 15.38 -4.73
CA LYS A 13 10.46 15.39 -5.92
C LYS A 13 10.47 14.06 -6.69
N LEU A 14 9.37 13.30 -6.67
CA LEU A 14 9.22 12.05 -7.43
C LEU A 14 9.09 12.32 -8.93
N THR A 15 9.62 11.41 -9.75
CA THR A 15 9.50 11.42 -11.22
C THR A 15 8.19 10.78 -11.67
N ILE A 16 7.67 11.16 -12.84
CA ILE A 16 6.40 10.65 -13.40
C ILE A 16 6.63 9.38 -14.26
N ASP A 17 7.62 8.54 -13.94
CA ASP A 17 7.84 7.33 -14.75
C ASP A 17 6.60 6.43 -14.71
N PRO A 18 6.24 5.77 -15.83
CA PRO A 18 4.87 5.39 -16.11
C PRO A 18 4.45 4.25 -15.19
N HIS A 19 3.81 4.61 -14.08
CA HIS A 19 2.74 3.80 -13.55
C HIS A 19 1.70 3.84 -14.67
N ILE A 20 1.65 2.79 -15.50
CA ILE A 20 0.56 2.63 -16.45
C ILE A 20 -0.69 2.60 -15.58
N PHE A 21 -1.41 3.73 -15.53
CA PHE A 21 -2.74 3.78 -14.97
C PHE A 21 -3.63 3.14 -16.03
N PRO A 22 -4.03 1.86 -15.91
CA PRO A 22 -4.96 1.31 -16.86
C PRO A 22 -6.18 2.23 -16.85
N LYS A 23 -6.66 2.60 -18.05
CA LYS A 23 -7.95 3.28 -18.21
C LYS A 23 -9.05 2.26 -17.96
N ALA A 24 -9.09 1.70 -16.75
CA ALA A 24 -9.99 0.64 -16.38
C ALA A 24 -11.35 1.27 -16.06
N CYS A 25 -12.34 0.97 -16.90
CA CYS A 25 -13.75 1.18 -16.61
C CYS A 25 -14.19 0.07 -15.63
N ILE A 26 -13.75 0.14 -14.36
CA ILE A 26 -14.38 -0.67 -13.33
C ILE A 26 -15.73 -0.03 -13.06
N SER A 27 -16.82 -0.70 -13.44
CA SER A 27 -18.20 -0.26 -13.19
C SER A 27 -18.75 -0.87 -11.91
N THR A 28 -18.41 -2.12 -11.60
CA THR A 28 -18.84 -2.91 -10.44
C THR A 28 -17.69 -3.77 -9.91
N LEU A 29 -17.83 -4.27 -8.67
CA LEU A 29 -16.93 -5.27 -8.08
C LEU A 29 -17.72 -6.54 -7.80
N ASP A 30 -17.29 -7.68 -8.35
CA ASP A 30 -17.76 -8.99 -7.91
C ASP A 30 -17.01 -9.46 -6.64
N GLY A 31 -17.30 -10.68 -6.19
CA GLY A 31 -16.65 -11.25 -5.00
C GLY A 31 -15.13 -11.43 -5.16
N ALA A 32 -14.67 -11.84 -6.34
CA ALA A 32 -13.24 -12.04 -6.61
C ALA A 32 -12.49 -10.71 -6.68
N MET A 33 -13.09 -9.71 -7.32
CA MET A 33 -12.57 -8.33 -7.36
C MET A 33 -12.53 -7.72 -5.96
N THR A 34 -13.56 -7.91 -5.15
CA THR A 34 -13.60 -7.44 -3.75
C THR A 34 -12.48 -8.05 -2.92
N ALA A 35 -12.21 -9.35 -3.08
CA ALA A 35 -11.09 -10.03 -2.44
C ALA A 35 -9.74 -9.47 -2.92
N ALA A 36 -9.56 -9.26 -4.23
CA ALA A 36 -8.33 -8.72 -4.79
C ALA A 36 -8.04 -7.28 -4.32
N VAL A 37 -9.07 -6.43 -4.23
CA VAL A 37 -8.96 -5.06 -3.69
C VAL A 37 -8.56 -5.10 -2.22
N THR A 38 -9.18 -5.98 -1.45
CA THR A 38 -8.85 -6.19 -0.04
C THR A 38 -7.40 -6.63 0.11
N ASP A 39 -6.96 -7.63 -0.64
CA ASP A 39 -5.59 -8.13 -0.60
C ASP A 39 -4.57 -7.05 -0.98
N MET A 40 -4.85 -6.25 -2.01
CA MET A 40 -3.99 -5.14 -2.41
C MET A 40 -3.87 -4.09 -1.28
N TYR A 41 -5.00 -3.67 -0.69
CA TYR A 41 -5.02 -2.74 0.43
C TYR A 41 -4.26 -3.28 1.66
N LEU A 42 -4.45 -4.56 2.00
CA LEU A 42 -3.77 -5.20 3.12
C LEU A 42 -2.27 -5.34 2.87
N LEU A 43 -1.85 -5.80 1.69
CA LEU A 43 -0.44 -5.89 1.32
C LEU A 43 0.23 -4.52 1.39
N TRP A 44 -0.43 -3.49 0.87
CA TRP A 44 0.08 -2.13 0.90
C TRP A 44 0.27 -1.63 2.35
N THR A 45 -0.71 -1.88 3.22
CA THR A 45 -0.66 -1.48 4.63
C THR A 45 0.39 -2.26 5.43
N LEU A 46 0.42 -3.58 5.30
CA LEU A 46 1.37 -4.43 6.01
C LEU A 46 2.82 -4.17 5.56
N ARG A 47 3.05 -3.87 4.28
CA ARG A 47 4.38 -3.45 3.79
C ARG A 47 4.82 -2.11 4.38
N HIS A 48 3.89 -1.15 4.50
CA HIS A 48 4.19 0.12 5.14
C HIS A 48 4.55 -0.06 6.62
N GLU A 49 3.74 -0.81 7.37
CA GLU A 49 4.00 -1.15 8.77
C GLU A 49 5.36 -1.85 8.95
N ARG A 50 5.68 -2.81 8.08
CA ARG A 50 6.97 -3.51 8.14
C ARG A 50 8.15 -2.61 7.82
N TYR A 51 7.97 -1.63 6.94
CA TYR A 51 8.99 -0.63 6.67
C TYR A 51 9.25 0.26 7.89
N LEU A 52 8.20 0.68 8.61
CA LEU A 52 8.34 1.47 9.84
C LEU A 52 8.91 0.64 11.00
N HIS A 53 8.58 -0.64 11.04
CA HIS A 53 8.93 -1.57 12.11
C HIS A 53 9.59 -2.84 11.55
N PRO A 54 10.84 -2.74 11.04
CA PRO A 54 11.55 -3.89 10.48
C PRO A 54 11.82 -4.95 11.56
N LEU A 55 11.73 -6.22 11.16
CA LEU A 55 12.17 -7.31 12.03
C LEU A 55 13.70 -7.39 11.97
N PRO A 56 14.40 -7.56 13.10
CA PRO A 56 15.82 -7.84 13.08
C PRO A 56 16.08 -9.28 12.64
N ASP A 57 17.27 -9.53 12.12
CA ASP A 57 17.77 -10.90 11.93
C ASP A 57 17.89 -11.60 13.29
N ILE A 58 17.60 -12.90 13.33
CA ILE A 58 17.57 -13.67 14.58
C ILE A 58 18.90 -14.41 14.72
N ARG A 59 19.71 -14.05 15.71
CA ARG A 59 20.95 -14.78 16.04
C ARG A 59 20.60 -16.06 16.81
N ILE A 60 21.10 -17.21 16.36
CA ILE A 60 20.98 -18.48 17.06
C ILE A 60 22.28 -18.75 17.85
N ASN A 61 22.16 -19.25 19.07
CA ASN A 61 23.31 -19.59 19.95
C ASN A 61 24.00 -20.91 19.56
N MET A 62 24.18 -21.17 18.26
CA MET A 62 24.95 -22.31 17.76
C MET A 62 26.42 -21.91 17.60
N VAL A 63 27.33 -22.86 17.82
CA VAL A 63 28.78 -22.57 17.89
C VAL A 63 29.34 -22.28 16.49
N GLU A 64 28.93 -23.05 15.47
CA GLU A 64 29.35 -22.89 14.07
C GLU A 64 28.40 -23.69 13.14
N PRO A 65 28.13 -23.24 11.90
CA PRO A 65 27.44 -24.05 10.91
C PRO A 65 28.29 -25.28 10.55
N GLU A 66 27.66 -26.44 10.32
CA GLU A 66 28.39 -27.64 9.86
C GLU A 66 29.08 -27.39 8.50
N ARG A 67 28.48 -26.53 7.65
CA ARG A 67 28.97 -26.22 6.30
C ARG A 67 28.63 -24.78 5.91
N GLU A 68 29.53 -24.14 5.17
CA GLU A 68 29.24 -22.87 4.50
C GLU A 68 28.25 -23.06 3.34
N MET A 69 27.38 -22.08 3.12
CA MET A 69 26.34 -22.11 2.11
C MET A 69 26.55 -21.00 1.08
N SER A 70 26.74 -21.35 -0.19
CA SER A 70 26.88 -20.38 -1.27
C SER A 70 25.59 -19.57 -1.47
N LEU A 71 25.71 -18.37 -2.07
CA LEU A 71 24.56 -17.54 -2.41
C LEU A 71 23.58 -18.27 -3.35
N ASP A 72 24.09 -18.93 -4.39
CA ASP A 72 23.25 -19.72 -5.31
C ASP A 72 22.44 -20.80 -4.57
N THR A 73 23.05 -21.47 -3.58
CA THR A 73 22.35 -22.47 -2.77
C THR A 73 21.27 -21.81 -1.91
N GLN A 74 21.57 -20.66 -1.31
CA GLN A 74 20.60 -19.88 -0.55
C GLN A 74 19.40 -19.46 -1.42
N GLU A 75 19.64 -18.98 -2.63
CA GLU A 75 18.58 -18.60 -3.58
C GLU A 75 17.75 -19.80 -4.01
N ILE A 76 18.38 -20.95 -4.31
CA ILE A 76 17.69 -22.20 -4.63
C ILE A 76 16.82 -22.66 -3.46
N LEU A 77 17.34 -22.64 -2.24
CA LEU A 77 16.60 -23.03 -1.04
C LEU A 77 15.40 -22.10 -0.82
N GLU A 78 15.60 -20.78 -0.89
CA GLU A 78 14.55 -19.79 -0.72
C GLU A 78 13.47 -19.92 -1.81
N ALA A 79 13.85 -20.15 -3.07
CA ALA A 79 12.92 -20.39 -4.18
C ALA A 79 12.09 -21.67 -3.99
N ASN A 80 12.62 -22.67 -3.27
CA ASN A 80 11.92 -23.90 -2.91
C ASN A 80 11.21 -23.81 -1.54
N GLY A 81 11.18 -22.64 -0.90
CA GLY A 81 10.46 -22.40 0.36
C GLY A 81 11.21 -22.87 1.62
N TYR A 82 12.49 -23.19 1.53
CA TYR A 82 13.30 -23.55 2.68
C TYR A 82 13.77 -22.32 3.44
N LEU A 83 13.79 -22.46 4.77
CA LEU A 83 14.41 -21.52 5.69
C LEU A 83 15.81 -22.03 6.02
N PHE A 84 16.77 -21.11 6.16
CA PHE A 84 18.13 -21.46 6.56
C PHE A 84 18.73 -20.42 7.50
N ALA A 85 19.75 -20.84 8.25
CA ALA A 85 20.66 -19.93 8.92
C ALA A 85 21.78 -19.54 7.94
N ALA A 86 22.11 -18.25 7.90
CA ALA A 86 23.27 -17.73 7.21
C ALA A 86 24.58 -18.19 7.88
N PRO A 87 25.74 -18.08 7.20
CA PRO A 87 27.02 -18.53 7.74
C PRO A 87 27.41 -17.90 9.09
N ASP A 88 26.86 -16.73 9.41
CA ASP A 88 27.04 -16.02 10.67
C ASP A 88 25.99 -16.43 11.74
N ASN A 89 25.44 -17.64 11.69
CA ASN A 89 24.39 -18.16 12.59
C ASN A 89 23.19 -17.21 12.79
N THR A 90 22.86 -16.40 11.79
CA THR A 90 21.64 -15.58 11.80
C THR A 90 20.56 -16.21 10.92
N ILE A 91 19.30 -16.09 11.31
CA ILE A 91 18.17 -16.31 10.41
C ILE A 91 17.80 -14.95 9.82
N PRO A 92 17.91 -14.78 8.49
CA PRO A 92 17.51 -13.54 7.83
C PRO A 92 16.04 -13.19 8.12
N SER A 93 15.82 -11.95 8.54
CA SER A 93 14.51 -11.37 8.88
C SER A 93 13.50 -11.42 7.74
N ARG A 94 13.94 -11.51 6.49
CA ARG A 94 13.07 -11.64 5.31
C ARG A 94 12.18 -12.88 5.38
N PHE A 95 12.66 -13.97 5.96
CA PHE A 95 11.88 -15.19 6.17
C PHE A 95 10.75 -14.96 7.16
N MET A 96 11.07 -14.38 8.31
CA MET A 96 10.07 -14.06 9.32
C MET A 96 9.08 -13.02 8.82
N THR A 97 9.54 -12.07 8.02
CA THR A 97 8.68 -11.07 7.36
C THR A 97 7.66 -11.75 6.44
N GLY A 98 8.10 -12.69 5.60
CA GLY A 98 7.21 -13.46 4.73
C GLY A 98 6.14 -14.23 5.51
N LEU A 99 6.55 -14.97 6.55
CA LEU A 99 5.64 -15.71 7.42
C LEU A 99 4.65 -14.78 8.15
N HIS A 100 5.13 -13.66 8.68
CA HIS A 100 4.28 -12.66 9.32
C HIS A 100 3.22 -12.13 8.35
N PHE A 101 3.58 -11.85 7.09
CA PHE A 101 2.62 -11.39 6.10
C PHE A 101 1.53 -12.43 5.84
N VAL A 102 1.86 -13.71 5.70
CA VAL A 102 0.85 -14.76 5.52
C VAL A 102 -0.14 -14.76 6.69
N PHE A 103 0.35 -14.83 7.93
CA PHE A 103 -0.52 -14.85 9.11
C PHE A 103 -1.32 -13.56 9.32
N GLN A 104 -0.70 -12.41 9.09
CA GLN A 104 -1.36 -11.11 9.23
C GLN A 104 -2.40 -10.91 8.14
N MET A 105 -2.13 -11.27 6.89
CA MET A 105 -3.11 -11.21 5.82
C MET A 105 -4.33 -12.08 6.13
N ASP A 106 -4.16 -13.31 6.60
CA ASP A 106 -5.30 -14.18 6.94
C ASP A 106 -6.11 -13.67 8.13
N ARG A 107 -5.47 -13.02 9.10
CA ARG A 107 -6.17 -12.33 10.20
C ARG A 107 -6.93 -11.10 9.68
N GLU A 108 -6.30 -10.28 8.87
CA GLU A 108 -6.89 -9.02 8.40
C GLU A 108 -7.98 -9.25 7.35
N ARG A 109 -7.87 -10.28 6.51
CA ARG A 109 -8.95 -10.75 5.63
C ARG A 109 -10.21 -11.08 6.43
N ARG A 110 -10.06 -11.75 7.58
CA ARG A 110 -11.19 -12.03 8.48
C ARG A 110 -11.79 -10.75 9.08
N ARG A 111 -10.97 -9.76 9.44
CA ARG A 111 -11.45 -8.43 9.87
C ARG A 111 -12.22 -7.72 8.75
N MET A 112 -11.80 -7.91 7.51
CA MET A 112 -12.41 -7.29 6.34
C MET A 112 -13.59 -8.09 5.74
N ALA A 113 -13.89 -9.27 6.29
CA ALA A 113 -14.96 -10.12 5.78
C ALA A 113 -16.33 -9.41 5.87
N GLY A 114 -17.10 -9.45 4.78
CA GLY A 114 -18.41 -8.82 4.68
C GLY A 114 -18.39 -7.30 4.48
N LYS A 115 -17.21 -6.66 4.50
CA LYS A 115 -17.08 -5.24 4.18
C LYS A 115 -17.22 -5.00 2.68
N ARG A 116 -17.85 -3.89 2.31
CA ARG A 116 -18.06 -3.48 0.92
C ARG A 116 -17.04 -2.41 0.53
N TRP A 117 -16.49 -2.53 -0.67
CA TRP A 117 -15.74 -1.45 -1.32
C TRP A 117 -16.66 -0.68 -2.28
N GLY A 118 -16.74 0.63 -2.11
CA GLY A 118 -17.43 1.53 -3.03
C GLY A 118 -16.52 2.08 -4.10
N ILE A 119 -16.99 2.12 -5.35
CA ILE A 119 -16.27 2.73 -6.47
C ILE A 119 -16.64 4.22 -6.55
N LEU A 120 -15.75 5.08 -6.08
CA LEU A 120 -15.92 6.53 -6.16
C LEU A 120 -15.22 7.07 -7.40
N ARG A 121 -15.93 7.89 -8.18
CA ARG A 121 -15.45 8.50 -9.42
C ARG A 121 -15.49 10.02 -9.31
N SER A 122 -14.48 10.71 -9.83
CA SER A 122 -14.50 12.16 -9.93
C SER A 122 -14.35 12.63 -11.37
N SER A 123 -15.09 13.67 -11.75
CA SER A 123 -14.93 14.40 -13.02
C SER A 123 -14.12 15.69 -12.86
N GLU A 124 -13.99 16.20 -11.63
CA GLU A 124 -13.49 17.57 -11.37
C GLU A 124 -12.06 17.58 -10.83
N ALA A 125 -11.67 16.57 -10.06
CA ALA A 125 -10.41 16.53 -9.33
C ALA A 125 -9.74 15.15 -9.41
N GLU A 126 -8.46 15.09 -9.00
CA GLU A 126 -7.67 13.86 -8.99
C GLU A 126 -7.32 13.39 -7.57
N PHE A 127 -7.21 12.08 -7.39
CA PHE A 127 -6.79 11.44 -6.16
C PHE A 127 -5.26 11.38 -6.04
N LEU A 128 -4.75 11.65 -4.84
CA LEU A 128 -3.37 11.38 -4.43
C LEU A 128 -3.18 9.90 -4.13
N VAL A 129 -2.00 9.39 -4.45
CA VAL A 129 -1.50 8.08 -4.04
C VAL A 129 -0.40 8.31 -3.00
N PRO A 130 -0.66 8.10 -1.69
CA PRO A 130 0.37 8.17 -0.66
C PRO A 130 1.26 6.93 -0.67
N ASP A 131 2.22 6.86 0.24
CA ASP A 131 2.93 5.63 0.59
C ASP A 131 2.09 4.75 1.51
N ASN A 132 1.10 5.32 2.21
CA ASN A 132 0.04 4.62 2.92
C ASN A 132 -1.12 5.54 3.32
N PHE A 133 -2.33 5.01 3.50
CA PHE A 133 -3.52 5.74 3.97
C PHE A 133 -3.72 5.65 5.50
N SER A 134 -2.73 5.18 6.26
CA SER A 134 -2.81 4.90 7.70
C SER A 134 -4.05 4.08 8.07
N CYS A 135 -4.93 4.62 8.93
CA CYS A 135 -6.14 3.94 9.40
C CYS A 135 -7.33 4.02 8.43
N TYR A 136 -7.18 4.67 7.26
CA TYR A 136 -8.25 4.81 6.28
C TYR A 136 -8.19 3.69 5.24
N SER A 137 -9.33 3.02 5.02
CA SER A 137 -9.49 1.97 4.02
C SER A 137 -9.80 2.59 2.64
N VAL A 138 -8.79 3.20 2.03
CA VAL A 138 -8.87 3.87 0.71
C VAL A 138 -7.81 3.31 -0.23
N LEU A 139 -8.20 2.99 -1.46
CA LEU A 139 -7.31 2.53 -2.53
C LEU A 139 -7.55 3.34 -3.81
N PRO A 140 -6.72 4.35 -4.10
CA PRO A 140 -6.75 5.05 -5.39
C PRO A 140 -6.31 4.09 -6.50
N LEU A 141 -7.15 3.91 -7.51
CA LEU A 141 -6.91 2.99 -8.62
C LEU A 141 -6.43 3.73 -9.88
N SER A 142 -6.95 4.93 -10.09
CA SER A 142 -6.56 5.84 -11.17
C SER A 142 -6.72 7.28 -10.70
N PRO A 143 -6.25 8.29 -11.47
CA PRO A 143 -6.39 9.69 -11.07
C PRO A 143 -7.83 10.07 -10.70
N THR A 144 -8.84 9.45 -11.32
CA THR A 144 -10.25 9.81 -11.13
C THR A 144 -11.09 8.70 -10.52
N ILE A 145 -10.49 7.61 -10.04
CA ILE A 145 -11.21 6.47 -9.44
C ILE A 145 -10.49 6.03 -8.15
N ALA A 146 -11.23 5.98 -7.05
CA ALA A 146 -10.78 5.39 -5.79
C ALA A 146 -11.79 4.37 -5.28
N LEU A 147 -11.29 3.33 -4.63
CA LEU A 147 -12.09 2.34 -3.93
C LEU A 147 -12.06 2.68 -2.44
N VAL A 148 -13.23 2.80 -1.82
CA VAL A 148 -13.33 3.19 -0.41
C VAL A 148 -14.24 2.23 0.33
N GLU A 149 -13.73 1.65 1.43
CA GLU A 149 -14.51 0.73 2.25
C GLU A 149 -15.68 1.44 2.96
N GLY A 150 -16.83 0.79 3.03
CA GLY A 150 -18.02 1.31 3.72
C GLY A 150 -18.85 2.31 2.90
N HIS A 151 -18.42 2.66 1.69
CA HIS A 151 -19.15 3.59 0.82
C HIS A 151 -19.97 2.88 -0.26
N ALA A 152 -21.05 3.51 -0.71
CA ALA A 152 -21.76 3.16 -1.94
C ALA A 152 -20.95 3.61 -3.18
N ASP A 153 -21.26 3.04 -4.34
CA ASP A 153 -20.67 3.52 -5.59
C ASP A 153 -21.26 4.89 -5.94
N GLY A 154 -20.44 5.80 -6.46
CA GLY A 154 -20.93 7.15 -6.72
C GLY A 154 -19.96 8.07 -7.45
N LEU A 155 -20.52 9.18 -7.91
CA LEU A 155 -19.75 10.34 -8.36
C LEU A 155 -19.51 11.26 -7.17
N ILE A 156 -18.27 11.71 -7.02
CA ILE A 156 -17.87 12.64 -5.97
C ILE A 156 -17.25 13.91 -6.56
N GLY A 157 -17.61 15.05 -5.97
CA GLY A 157 -17.16 16.37 -6.42
C GLY A 157 -15.83 16.78 -5.82
N PHE A 158 -15.37 17.97 -6.20
CA PHE A 158 -14.09 18.56 -5.76
C PHE A 158 -13.83 18.47 -4.25
N ARG A 159 -14.82 18.81 -3.41
CA ARG A 159 -14.65 18.85 -1.94
C ARG A 159 -14.39 17.46 -1.35
N GLN A 160 -15.16 16.46 -1.77
CA GLN A 160 -15.02 15.09 -1.29
C GLN A 160 -13.66 14.48 -1.72
N VAL A 161 -13.20 14.78 -2.93
CA VAL A 161 -11.84 14.41 -3.37
C VAL A 161 -10.79 15.11 -2.50
N ALA A 162 -11.00 16.40 -2.18
CA ALA A 162 -10.08 17.15 -1.35
C ALA A 162 -9.97 16.64 0.10
N ASP A 163 -11.07 16.11 0.65
CA ASP A 163 -11.08 15.43 1.94
C ASP A 163 -10.28 14.12 1.90
N ILE A 164 -10.52 13.26 0.89
CA ILE A 164 -9.78 12.01 0.70
C ILE A 164 -8.27 12.28 0.49
N ASN A 165 -7.93 13.30 -0.28
CA ASN A 165 -6.54 13.72 -0.45
C ASN A 165 -5.94 14.29 0.85
N GLY A 166 -6.74 14.97 1.67
CA GLY A 166 -6.34 15.36 3.03
C GLY A 166 -5.98 14.16 3.89
N MET A 167 -6.79 13.09 3.85
CA MET A 167 -6.49 11.81 4.49
C MET A 167 -5.20 11.18 3.94
N ALA A 168 -4.99 11.23 2.62
CA ALA A 168 -3.78 10.72 1.98
C ALA A 168 -2.52 11.44 2.50
N VAL A 169 -2.54 12.77 2.56
CA VAL A 169 -1.43 13.58 3.07
C VAL A 169 -1.18 13.33 4.55
N HIS A 170 -2.25 13.23 5.34
CA HIS A 170 -2.15 12.93 6.78
C HIS A 170 -1.60 11.53 7.05
N GLY A 171 -2.05 10.54 6.27
CA GLY A 171 -1.64 9.15 6.43
C GLY A 171 -0.24 8.83 5.88
N SER A 172 0.29 9.71 5.02
CA SER A 172 1.59 9.53 4.40
C SER A 172 2.75 9.78 5.36
N ARG A 173 3.81 8.97 5.26
CA ARG A 173 5.03 9.14 6.08
C ARG A 173 6.24 9.58 5.27
N ARG A 174 6.34 9.15 4.01
CA ARG A 174 7.52 9.40 3.18
C ARG A 174 7.20 10.18 1.92
N TYR A 175 6.14 9.77 1.22
CA TYR A 175 5.81 10.33 -0.07
C TYR A 175 4.34 10.15 -0.42
N TYR A 176 3.85 11.06 -1.25
CA TYR A 176 2.68 10.86 -2.08
C TYR A 176 2.96 11.36 -3.50
N PHE A 177 2.23 10.84 -4.46
CA PHE A 177 2.32 11.22 -5.87
C PHE A 177 0.94 11.23 -6.52
N ALA A 178 0.86 11.81 -7.71
CA ALA A 178 -0.33 11.78 -8.56
C ALA A 178 0.09 11.96 -10.02
N ARG A 179 -0.84 11.70 -10.95
CA ARG A 179 -0.64 12.06 -12.36
C ARG A 179 -0.41 13.57 -12.50
N ASP A 180 -1.28 14.38 -11.89
CA ASP A 180 -1.13 15.84 -11.85
C ASP A 180 -1.44 16.39 -10.44
N ILE A 181 -0.39 16.73 -9.69
CA ILE A 181 -0.51 17.31 -8.34
C ILE A 181 -1.35 18.60 -8.34
N SER A 182 -1.33 19.39 -9.42
CA SER A 182 -2.13 20.63 -9.49
C SER A 182 -3.63 20.37 -9.56
N ARG A 183 -4.03 19.15 -9.92
CA ARG A 183 -5.43 18.69 -9.95
C ARG A 183 -5.86 17.93 -8.70
N CYS A 184 -4.98 17.80 -7.72
CA CYS A 184 -5.23 17.11 -6.46
C CYS A 184 -5.49 18.14 -5.35
N PRO A 185 -6.74 18.59 -5.15
CA PRO A 185 -7.05 19.51 -4.07
C PRO A 185 -6.81 18.81 -2.73
N ILE A 186 -6.40 19.57 -1.72
CA ILE A 186 -6.16 19.06 -0.37
C ILE A 186 -6.86 20.02 0.60
N LEU A 187 -7.84 19.51 1.34
CA LEU A 187 -8.38 20.26 2.47
C LEU A 187 -7.46 20.04 3.67
N LYS A 188 -6.76 21.10 4.10
CA LYS A 188 -6.01 21.09 5.37
C LYS A 188 -7.03 21.06 6.50
N TYR A 189 -7.07 19.96 7.25
CA TYR A 189 -8.03 19.73 8.34
C TYR A 189 -8.31 20.97 9.19
N ARG A 190 -9.52 21.52 9.08
CA ARG A 190 -10.26 21.93 10.28
C ARG A 190 -10.97 20.66 10.75
N ILE A 191 -10.46 20.11 11.86
CA ILE A 191 -11.14 19.22 12.83
C ILE A 191 -12.29 18.36 12.24
N LEU A 192 -12.01 17.09 11.96
CA LEU A 192 -13.00 16.07 11.56
C LEU A 192 -13.90 15.64 12.72
N ASP A 193 -14.80 16.50 13.18
CA ASP A 193 -15.81 16.10 14.18
C ASP A 193 -17.19 15.77 13.56
N GLY A 194 -17.34 15.69 12.23
CA GLY A 194 -18.68 15.69 11.63
C GLY A 194 -18.96 14.76 10.44
N LEU A 195 -18.03 13.96 9.94
CA LEU A 195 -18.25 13.21 8.68
C LEU A 195 -18.57 11.71 8.85
N PHE A 196 -18.76 11.23 10.09
CA PHE A 196 -19.12 9.82 10.36
C PHE A 196 -20.40 9.68 11.20
N GLN A 197 -21.38 10.58 11.02
CA GLN A 197 -22.74 10.37 11.53
C GLN A 197 -23.74 10.36 10.38
N SER A 198 -24.01 9.17 9.85
CA SER A 198 -25.32 8.71 9.35
C SER A 198 -25.22 7.26 8.93
#